data_AF-K1UBI9-F1
#
_entry.id   AF-K1UBI9-F1
#
_cell.length_a   1.000
_cell.length_b   1.000
_cell.length_c   1.000
_cell.angle_alpha   90.00
_cell.angle_beta   90.00
_cell.angle_gamma   90.00
#
_symmetry.space_group_name_H-M   'P 1'
#
loop_
_entity.id
_entity.type
_entity.pdbx_description
1 polymer ?
#
loop_
_entity_poly.entity_id
_entity_poly.type
_entity_poly.pdbx_seq_one_letter_code
_entity_poly.pdbx_strand_id
1 'polypeptide(L)'
;MITIGGMLSMAGMAGDEGVEGMHDEMRRIHENLLFYDEHTFGAAESISDPQCENSQVQWAEKGSYVWEALKSAQMLYETSIGRLQGDLHRSERPTLTFFNPLGWERSALTTVYIDFEVIPRDRAFRLLDEQGHALSVEPIRSRSEGRYYAIWADRIPAMGYKTYEVVLDEGRAAEPEAFEP
;
A
#
# COMPACT_ATOMS: atom_id res chain seq x y z
N MET A 1 6.80 -4.24 7.77
CA MET A 1 6.61 -3.33 8.93
C MET A 1 7.13 -1.91 8.72
N ILE A 2 8.22 -1.67 7.96
CA ILE A 2 8.79 -0.32 7.76
C ILE A 2 7.75 0.71 7.30
N THR A 3 6.98 0.40 6.26
CA THR A 3 5.93 1.30 5.74
C THR A 3 4.92 1.68 6.83
N ILE A 4 4.36 0.69 7.54
CA ILE A 4 3.38 0.91 8.60
C ILE A 4 3.95 1.78 9.73
N GLY A 5 5.15 1.43 10.21
CA GLY A 5 5.83 2.20 11.25
C GLY A 5 6.12 3.63 10.81
N GLY A 6 6.51 3.83 9.55
CA GLY A 6 6.72 5.16 8.97
C GLY A 6 5.42 5.97 8.87
N MET A 7 4.32 5.38 8.41
CA MET A 7 3.00 6.03 8.37
C MET A 7 2.51 6.44 9.76
N LEU A 8 2.59 5.53 10.73
CA LEU A 8 2.23 5.82 12.12
C LEU A 8 3.12 6.91 12.73
N SER A 9 4.43 6.90 12.42
CA SER A 9 5.34 7.95 12.86
C SER A 9 4.96 9.31 12.25
N MET A 10 4.60 9.35 10.96
CA MET A 10 4.11 10.57 10.32
C MET A 10 2.82 11.08 10.98
N ALA A 11 1.87 10.18 11.29
CA ALA A 11 0.62 10.55 11.96
C ALA A 11 0.89 11.10 13.37
N GLY A 12 1.78 10.47 14.13
CA GLY A 12 2.19 10.97 15.44
C GLY A 12 2.89 12.33 15.36
N MET A 13 3.74 12.55 14.35
CA MET A 13 4.36 13.86 14.08
C MET A 13 3.34 14.94 13.70
N ALA A 14 2.22 14.56 13.08
CA ALA A 14 1.10 15.45 12.76
C ALA A 14 0.18 15.72 13.99
N GLY A 15 0.43 15.05 15.12
CA GLY A 15 -0.30 15.26 16.38
C GLY A 15 -1.38 14.23 16.67
N ASP A 16 -1.43 13.09 15.96
CA ASP A 16 -2.36 12.00 16.29
C ASP A 16 -1.89 11.22 17.52
N GLU A 17 -2.43 11.57 18.69
CA GLU A 17 -2.19 10.86 19.96
C GLU A 17 -2.68 9.41 19.95
N GLY A 18 -3.60 9.05 19.04
CA GLY A 18 -4.13 7.70 18.91
C GLY A 18 -3.13 6.67 18.35
N VAL A 19 -1.95 7.12 17.92
CA VAL A 19 -0.85 6.25 17.47
C VAL A 19 -0.24 5.44 18.62
N GLU A 20 -0.26 5.95 19.86
CA GLU A 20 0.36 5.25 21.00
C GLU A 20 -0.20 3.83 21.21
N GLY A 21 -1.53 3.69 21.09
CA GLY A 21 -2.20 2.40 21.21
C GLY A 21 -1.89 1.40 20.08
N MET A 22 -1.25 1.84 18.98
CA MET A 22 -0.89 0.99 17.85
C MET A 22 0.46 0.28 18.05
N HIS A 23 1.28 0.72 19.01
CA HIS A 23 2.57 0.09 19.30
C HIS A 23 2.41 -1.34 19.84
N ASP A 24 1.36 -1.60 20.61
CA ASP A 24 1.08 -2.94 21.13
C ASP A 24 0.70 -3.91 20.01
N GLU A 25 -0.10 -3.46 19.04
CA GLU A 25 -0.44 -4.27 17.87
C GLU A 25 0.80 -4.52 16.99
N MET A 26 1.66 -3.52 16.79
CA MET A 26 2.94 -3.71 16.11
C MET A 26 3.82 -4.74 16.83
N ARG A 27 3.86 -4.72 18.16
CA ARG A 27 4.63 -5.68 18.96
C ARG A 27 4.07 -7.10 18.78
N ARG A 28 2.75 -7.26 18.88
CA ARG A 28 2.06 -8.54 18.67
C ARG A 28 2.33 -9.13 17.28
N ILE A 29 2.33 -8.30 16.24
CA ILE A 29 2.69 -8.73 14.88
C ILE A 29 4.13 -9.26 14.85
N HIS A 30 5.09 -8.54 15.46
CA HIS A 30 6.48 -9.00 15.51
C HIS A 30 6.64 -10.28 16.34
N GLU A 31 5.95 -10.41 17.47
CA GLU A 31 5.97 -11.62 18.28
C GLU A 31 5.50 -12.84 17.48
N ASN A 32 4.40 -12.71 16.73
CA ASN A 32 3.94 -13.78 15.84
C ASN A 32 4.98 -14.12 14.75
N LEU A 33 5.64 -13.11 14.16
CA LEU A 33 6.72 -13.38 13.20
C LEU A 33 7.90 -14.11 13.85
N LEU A 34 8.27 -13.77 15.10
CA LEU A 34 9.32 -14.44 15.86
C LEU A 34 8.94 -15.89 16.19
N PHE A 35 7.70 -16.17 16.59
CA PHE A 35 7.25 -17.55 16.82
C PHE A 35 7.24 -18.39 15.54
N TYR A 36 6.91 -17.80 14.40
CA TYR A 36 7.05 -18.47 13.12
C TYR A 36 8.53 -18.74 12.76
N ASP A 37 9.42 -17.81 13.06
CA ASP A 37 10.86 -17.93 12.75
C ASP A 37 11.60 -18.87 13.72
N GLU A 38 10.99 -19.24 14.87
CA GLU A 38 11.63 -20.06 15.88
C GLU A 38 12.08 -21.42 15.31
N HIS A 39 13.39 -21.61 15.24
CA HIS A 39 14.02 -22.76 14.60
C HIS A 39 13.82 -24.09 15.32
N THR A 40 13.57 -24.08 16.63
CA THR A 40 13.34 -25.29 17.42
C THR A 40 11.87 -25.69 17.55
N PHE A 41 10.95 -24.86 17.05
CA PHE A 41 9.53 -25.16 17.10
C PHE A 41 9.12 -26.12 15.98
N GLY A 42 8.70 -27.33 16.35
CA GLY A 42 8.19 -28.36 15.43
C GLY A 42 8.34 -29.79 15.96
N ALA A 43 7.68 -30.75 15.31
CA ALA A 43 7.75 -32.15 15.69
C ALA A 43 9.14 -32.74 15.41
N ALA A 44 9.68 -33.52 16.34
CA ALA A 44 11.03 -34.10 16.23
C ALA A 44 11.16 -35.05 15.03
N GLU A 45 10.07 -35.74 14.69
CA GLU A 45 9.95 -36.67 13.59
C GLU A 45 9.64 -35.99 12.24
N SER A 46 9.47 -34.67 12.18
CA SER A 46 8.99 -33.95 10.99
C SER A 46 9.83 -34.12 9.73
N ILE A 47 11.10 -34.52 9.88
CA ILE A 47 11.98 -34.84 8.75
C ILE A 47 11.77 -36.29 8.28
N SER A 48 11.67 -37.23 9.21
CA SER A 48 11.54 -38.66 8.92
C SER A 48 10.11 -39.09 8.57
N ASP A 49 9.12 -38.43 9.16
CA ASP A 49 7.69 -38.66 8.94
C ASP A 49 6.94 -37.31 8.90
N PRO A 50 7.05 -36.57 7.78
CA PRO A 50 6.43 -35.24 7.64
C PRO A 50 4.90 -35.30 7.57
N GLN A 51 4.33 -36.47 7.27
CA GLN A 51 2.89 -36.63 7.07
C GLN A 51 2.18 -37.22 8.29
N CYS A 52 2.89 -37.56 9.36
CA CYS A 52 2.23 -37.94 10.61
C CYS A 52 1.43 -36.76 11.18
N GLU A 53 0.40 -37.09 11.96
CA GLU A 53 -0.49 -36.11 12.57
C GLU A 53 0.28 -35.08 13.41
N ASN A 54 1.23 -35.52 14.23
CA ASN A 54 2.02 -34.63 15.09
C ASN A 54 2.83 -33.60 14.29
N SER A 55 3.49 -34.04 13.21
CA SER A 55 4.21 -33.15 12.29
C SER A 55 3.27 -32.14 11.63
N GLN A 56 2.14 -32.59 11.10
CA GLN A 56 1.19 -31.70 10.43
C GLN A 56 0.55 -30.69 11.38
N VAL A 57 0.15 -31.12 12.58
CA VAL A 57 -0.49 -30.26 13.59
C VAL A 57 0.47 -29.17 14.06
N GLN A 58 1.71 -29.51 14.41
CA GLN A 58 2.69 -28.51 14.86
C GLN A 58 3.10 -27.56 13.73
N TRP A 59 3.18 -28.05 12.48
CA TRP A 59 3.40 -27.16 11.32
C TRP A 59 2.22 -26.22 11.07
N ALA A 60 0.99 -26.69 11.25
CA ALA A 60 -0.21 -25.86 11.14
C ALA A 60 -0.24 -24.80 12.26
N GLU A 61 0.11 -25.16 13.49
CA GLU A 61 0.25 -24.24 14.61
C GLU A 61 1.32 -23.19 14.32
N LYS A 62 2.52 -23.60 13.88
CA LYS A 62 3.60 -22.69 13.48
C LYS A 62 3.14 -21.73 12.39
N GLY A 63 2.51 -22.28 11.34
CA GLY A 63 1.96 -21.51 10.23
C GLY A 63 0.87 -20.52 10.64
N SER A 64 0.12 -20.81 11.71
CA SER A 64 -0.93 -19.91 12.21
C SER A 64 -0.37 -18.55 12.64
N TYR A 65 0.85 -18.51 13.20
CA TYR A 65 1.49 -17.26 13.60
C TYR A 65 1.75 -16.32 12.42
N VAL A 66 2.31 -16.82 11.31
CA VAL A 66 2.57 -15.96 10.14
C VAL A 66 1.29 -15.50 9.47
N TRP A 67 0.24 -16.34 9.46
CA TRP A 67 -1.07 -15.95 8.94
C TRP A 67 -1.73 -14.86 9.78
N GLU A 68 -1.71 -14.98 11.11
CA GLU A 68 -2.22 -13.93 12.00
C GLU A 68 -1.38 -12.65 11.89
N ALA A 69 -0.05 -12.77 11.80
CA ALA A 69 0.83 -11.62 11.57
C ALA A 69 0.50 -10.89 10.26
N LEU A 70 0.27 -11.61 9.16
CA LEU A 70 -0.09 -11.04 7.86
C LEU A 70 -1.42 -10.28 7.94
N LYS A 71 -2.45 -10.92 8.51
CA LYS A 71 -3.78 -10.33 8.69
C LYS A 71 -3.71 -9.06 9.53
N SER A 72 -3.06 -9.12 10.70
CA SER A 72 -2.87 -7.96 11.56
C SER A 72 -2.08 -6.84 10.90
N ALA A 73 -1.02 -7.16 10.15
CA ALA A 73 -0.26 -6.17 9.41
C ALA A 73 -1.09 -5.47 8.34
N GLN A 74 -1.99 -6.18 7.64
CA GLN A 74 -2.89 -5.59 6.65
C GLN A 74 -3.90 -4.62 7.29
N MET A 75 -4.55 -5.04 8.39
CA MET A 75 -5.47 -4.17 9.13
C MET A 75 -4.76 -2.92 9.67
N LEU A 76 -3.54 -3.09 10.19
CA LEU A 76 -2.76 -1.98 10.71
C LEU A 76 -2.25 -1.05 9.60
N TYR A 77 -1.94 -1.59 8.41
CA TYR A 77 -1.61 -0.79 7.24
C TYR A 77 -2.76 0.14 6.83
N GLU A 78 -3.97 -0.40 6.71
CA GLU A 78 -5.18 0.40 6.40
C GLU A 78 -5.43 1.45 7.50
N THR A 79 -5.33 1.05 8.76
CA THR A 79 -5.48 1.95 9.91
C THR A 79 -4.46 3.09 9.87
N SER A 80 -3.20 2.80 9.53
CA SER A 80 -2.15 3.81 9.47
C SER A 80 -2.38 4.87 8.38
N ILE A 81 -2.93 4.47 7.23
CA ILE A 81 -3.31 5.39 6.15
C ILE A 81 -4.53 6.21 6.56
N GLY A 82 -5.55 5.58 7.14
CA GLY A 82 -6.78 6.25 7.56
C GLY A 82 -6.52 7.38 8.56
N ARG A 83 -5.52 7.22 9.43
CA ARG A 83 -5.07 8.26 10.37
C ARG A 83 -4.49 9.48 9.69
N LEU A 84 -3.75 9.29 8.60
CA LEU A 84 -3.17 10.39 7.81
C LEU A 84 -4.20 11.10 6.91
N GLN A 85 -5.35 10.47 6.65
CA GLN A 85 -6.35 10.99 5.72
C GLN A 85 -6.91 12.37 6.13
N GLY A 86 -6.97 12.65 7.43
CA GLY A 86 -7.47 13.92 7.96
C GLY A 86 -6.67 15.13 7.48
N ASP A 87 -5.37 14.96 7.28
CA ASP A 87 -4.42 16.03 6.97
C ASP A 87 -4.19 16.23 5.47
N LEU A 88 -4.72 15.33 4.63
CA LEU A 88 -4.52 15.40 3.19
C LEU A 88 -5.28 16.57 2.58
N HIS A 89 -4.68 17.16 1.54
CA HIS A 89 -5.33 18.17 0.70
C HIS A 89 -6.69 17.65 0.19
N ARG A 90 -7.75 18.44 0.38
CA ARG A 90 -9.10 18.15 -0.11
C ARG A 90 -9.41 19.02 -1.32
N SER A 91 -9.85 18.37 -2.39
CA SER A 91 -10.29 19.00 -3.63
C SER A 91 -11.73 18.61 -3.95
N GLU A 92 -12.41 19.41 -4.77
CA GLU A 92 -13.68 19.04 -5.41
C GLU A 92 -13.49 17.94 -6.46
N ARG A 93 -12.24 17.72 -6.91
CA ARG A 93 -11.85 16.66 -7.84
C ARG A 93 -11.27 15.45 -7.08
N PRO A 94 -11.32 14.25 -7.67
CA PRO A 94 -10.62 13.10 -7.12
C PRO A 94 -9.12 13.39 -6.97
N THR A 95 -8.52 12.95 -5.88
CA THR A 95 -7.08 13.13 -5.61
C THR A 95 -6.36 11.80 -5.49
N LEU A 96 -5.07 11.81 -5.86
CA LEU A 96 -4.15 10.70 -5.68
C LEU A 96 -2.98 11.16 -4.83
N THR A 97 -2.72 10.48 -3.71
CA THR A 97 -1.63 10.83 -2.80
C THR A 97 -0.55 9.75 -2.79
N PHE A 98 0.70 10.15 -2.97
CA PHE A 98 1.86 9.28 -2.83
C PHE A 98 2.56 9.57 -1.51
N PHE A 99 2.65 8.57 -0.65
CA PHE A 99 3.36 8.66 0.62
C PHE A 99 4.76 8.06 0.52
N ASN A 100 5.70 8.67 1.21
CA ASN A 100 7.06 8.18 1.38
C ASN A 100 7.38 8.02 2.89
N PRO A 101 7.28 6.79 3.41
CA PRO A 101 7.58 6.49 4.81
C PRO A 101 9.10 6.36 5.10
N LEU A 102 9.97 6.73 4.15
CA LEU A 102 11.42 6.63 4.30
C LEU A 102 12.02 7.96 4.75
N GLY A 103 13.18 7.90 5.42
CA GLY A 103 13.90 9.08 5.92
C GLY A 103 14.64 9.91 4.86
N TRP A 104 14.45 9.64 3.57
CA TRP A 104 15.07 10.38 2.46
C TRP A 104 14.08 10.59 1.32
N GLU A 105 14.29 11.66 0.53
CA GLU A 105 13.51 11.94 -0.67
C GLU A 105 13.65 10.80 -1.69
N ARG A 106 12.53 10.42 -2.32
CA ARG A 106 12.52 9.32 -3.30
C ARG A 106 11.63 9.62 -4.49
N SER A 107 12.12 9.33 -5.69
CA SER A 107 11.30 9.14 -6.89
C SER A 107 11.15 7.64 -7.19
N ALA A 108 9.99 7.22 -7.68
CA ALA A 108 9.76 5.83 -8.09
C ALA A 108 8.66 5.70 -9.15
N LEU A 109 8.82 4.72 -10.04
CA LEU A 109 7.73 4.25 -10.88
C LEU A 109 6.79 3.39 -10.05
N THR A 110 5.50 3.73 -10.04
CA THR A 110 4.47 3.01 -9.29
C THR A 110 3.30 2.64 -10.18
N THR A 111 2.64 1.53 -9.86
CA THR A 111 1.48 1.03 -10.59
C THR A 111 0.23 1.29 -9.77
N VAL A 112 -0.71 2.07 -10.31
CA VAL A 112 -1.97 2.42 -9.65
C VAL A 112 -3.14 1.93 -10.48
N TYR A 113 -4.09 1.27 -9.82
CA TYR A 113 -5.37 0.93 -10.42
C TYR A 113 -6.36 2.08 -10.21
N ILE A 114 -7.03 2.51 -11.27
CA ILE A 114 -8.06 3.55 -11.20
C ILE A 114 -9.31 3.04 -11.91
N ASP A 115 -10.44 3.12 -11.22
CA ASP A 115 -11.75 2.73 -11.71
C ASP A 115 -12.26 3.70 -12.80
N PHE A 116 -13.03 3.19 -13.76
CA PHE A 116 -13.60 4.01 -14.83
C PHE A 116 -14.69 4.98 -14.35
N GLU A 117 -15.23 4.81 -13.14
CA GLU A 117 -16.07 5.81 -12.47
C GLU A 117 -15.28 7.09 -12.12
N VAL A 118 -13.96 6.97 -11.88
CA VAL A 118 -13.07 8.11 -11.60
C VAL A 118 -12.50 8.69 -12.88
N ILE A 119 -12.02 7.83 -13.79
CA ILE A 119 -11.43 8.23 -15.08
C ILE A 119 -12.14 7.47 -16.19
N PRO A 120 -13.10 8.09 -16.90
CA PRO A 120 -13.82 7.41 -17.98
C PRO A 120 -12.88 6.87 -19.07
N ARG A 121 -13.21 5.70 -19.62
CA ARG A 121 -12.37 4.97 -20.58
C ARG A 121 -11.99 5.79 -21.83
N ASP A 122 -12.86 6.70 -22.25
CA ASP A 122 -12.73 7.53 -23.45
C ASP A 122 -12.11 8.91 -23.17
N ARG A 123 -11.64 9.18 -21.95
CA ARG A 123 -11.11 10.49 -21.55
C ARG A 123 -9.61 10.44 -21.25
N ALA A 124 -8.88 11.39 -21.82
CA ALA A 124 -7.55 11.71 -21.34
C ALA A 124 -7.62 12.46 -19.99
N PHE A 125 -6.58 12.33 -19.19
CA PHE A 125 -6.46 13.01 -17.90
C PHE A 125 -5.01 13.39 -17.61
N ARG A 126 -4.85 14.28 -16.64
CA ARG A 126 -3.56 14.65 -16.05
C ARG A 126 -3.64 14.56 -14.54
N LEU A 127 -2.51 14.22 -13.92
CA LEU A 127 -2.32 14.29 -12.47
C LEU A 127 -1.52 15.55 -12.15
N LEU A 128 -2.16 16.55 -11.55
CA LEU A 128 -1.56 17.86 -11.31
C LEU A 128 -1.25 18.08 -9.83
N ASP A 129 -0.05 18.56 -9.50
CA ASP A 129 0.26 19.04 -8.14
C ASP A 129 -0.40 20.39 -7.86
N GLU A 130 -0.24 20.90 -6.63
CA GLU A 130 -0.77 22.22 -6.22
C GLU A 130 -0.18 23.39 -7.04
N GLN A 131 0.97 23.19 -7.69
CA GLN A 131 1.62 24.18 -8.56
C GLN A 131 1.23 24.01 -10.04
N GLY A 132 0.40 23.01 -10.37
CA GLY A 132 -0.04 22.70 -11.72
C GLY A 132 0.95 21.87 -12.55
N HIS A 133 2.00 21.30 -11.96
CA HIS A 133 2.89 20.39 -12.67
C HIS A 133 2.25 19.02 -12.85
N ALA A 134 2.35 18.48 -14.06
CA ALA A 134 1.79 17.18 -14.40
C ALA A 134 2.81 16.05 -14.18
N LEU A 135 2.36 14.93 -13.59
CA LEU A 135 3.15 13.70 -13.58
C LEU A 135 3.12 12.98 -14.93
N SER A 136 4.19 12.23 -15.22
CA SER A 136 4.20 11.26 -16.32
C SER A 136 3.35 10.05 -15.95
N VAL A 137 2.38 9.73 -16.82
CA VAL A 137 1.41 8.66 -16.64
C VAL A 137 1.28 7.88 -17.92
N GLU A 138 1.39 6.56 -17.84
CA GLU A 138 1.26 5.65 -18.98
C GLU A 138 0.27 4.52 -18.66
N PRO A 139 -0.71 4.21 -19.53
CA PRO A 139 -1.56 3.05 -19.35
C PRO A 139 -0.76 1.76 -19.54
N ILE A 140 -0.90 0.79 -18.62
CA ILE A 140 -0.21 -0.50 -18.69
C ILE A 140 -1.17 -1.60 -19.19
N ARG A 141 -2.33 -1.72 -18.55
CA ARG A 141 -3.32 -2.76 -18.83
C ARG A 141 -4.71 -2.34 -18.40
N SER A 142 -5.72 -2.69 -19.19
CA SER A 142 -7.13 -2.45 -18.87
C SER A 142 -7.79 -3.70 -18.29
N ARG A 143 -8.81 -3.48 -17.45
CA ARG A 143 -9.83 -4.45 -17.06
C ARG A 143 -11.20 -3.92 -17.49
N SER A 144 -12.26 -4.68 -17.23
CA SER A 144 -13.64 -4.25 -17.54
C SER A 144 -14.05 -2.98 -16.78
N GLU A 145 -13.57 -2.84 -15.55
CA GLU A 145 -14.03 -1.86 -14.57
C GLU A 145 -13.01 -0.74 -14.31
N GLY A 146 -11.78 -0.88 -14.77
CA GLY A 146 -10.77 0.16 -14.61
C GLY A 146 -9.47 -0.14 -15.34
N ARG A 147 -8.45 0.68 -15.10
CA ARG A 147 -7.16 0.56 -15.77
C ARG A 147 -6.01 0.72 -14.79
N TYR A 148 -4.93 -0.05 -15.04
CA TYR A 148 -3.67 0.12 -14.35
C TYR A 148 -2.79 1.12 -15.10
N TYR A 149 -2.26 2.09 -14.37
CA TYR A 149 -1.36 3.12 -14.88
C TYR A 149 0.01 3.02 -14.22
N ALA A 150 1.07 3.16 -15.01
CA ALA A 150 2.42 3.42 -14.55
C ALA A 150 2.55 4.93 -14.34
N ILE A 151 2.87 5.34 -13.11
CA ILE A 151 2.99 6.75 -12.73
C ILE A 151 4.39 6.98 -12.17
N TRP A 152 5.08 8.00 -12.65
CA TRP A 152 6.36 8.43 -12.06
C TRP A 152 6.08 9.35 -10.87
N ALA A 153 6.12 8.81 -9.66
CA ALA A 153 5.98 9.59 -8.43
C ALA A 153 7.31 10.32 -8.15
N ASP A 154 7.40 11.59 -8.53
CA ASP A 154 8.67 12.33 -8.49
C ASP A 154 8.92 13.06 -7.17
N ARG A 155 10.11 12.82 -6.60
CA ARG A 155 10.68 13.53 -5.45
C ARG A 155 9.71 13.66 -4.29
N ILE A 156 9.16 12.53 -3.85
CA ILE A 156 8.26 12.50 -2.69
C ILE A 156 9.13 12.76 -1.44
N PRO A 157 8.78 13.75 -0.60
CA PRO A 157 9.62 14.16 0.54
C PRO A 157 9.88 13.00 1.51
N ALA A 158 11.00 13.05 2.23
CA ALA A 158 11.27 12.15 3.35
C ALA A 158 10.16 12.26 4.40
N MET A 159 9.65 11.12 4.90
CA MET A 159 8.59 11.08 5.91
C MET A 159 7.43 12.03 5.57
N GLY A 160 6.99 12.02 4.31
CA GLY A 160 5.97 12.94 3.82
C GLY A 160 5.21 12.38 2.63
N TYR A 161 4.44 13.25 1.98
CA TYR A 161 3.61 12.88 0.84
C TYR A 161 3.49 14.02 -0.16
N LYS A 162 2.98 13.70 -1.35
CA LYS A 162 2.47 14.68 -2.33
C LYS A 162 1.10 14.23 -2.83
N THR A 163 0.18 15.17 -2.91
CA THR A 163 -1.18 14.95 -3.42
C THR A 163 -1.33 15.60 -4.78
N TYR A 164 -1.99 14.90 -5.69
CA TYR A 164 -2.23 15.31 -7.06
C TYR A 164 -3.72 15.24 -7.38
N GLU A 165 -4.25 16.25 -8.06
CA GLU A 165 -5.62 16.23 -8.56
C GLU A 165 -5.72 15.47 -9.88
N VAL A 166 -6.76 14.66 -10.02
CA VAL A 166 -7.15 14.05 -11.29
C VAL A 166 -7.94 15.08 -12.09
N VAL A 167 -7.36 15.57 -13.19
CA VAL A 167 -8.00 16.56 -14.07
C VAL A 167 -8.28 15.91 -15.42
N LEU A 168 -9.56 15.73 -15.75
CA LEU A 168 -9.98 15.24 -17.06
C LEU A 168 -9.75 16.33 -18.12
N ASP A 169 -9.22 15.94 -19.28
CA ASP A 169 -9.07 16.86 -20.40
C ASP A 169 -10.42 17.07 -21.10
N GLU A 170 -10.84 18.33 -21.22
CA GLU A 170 -12.04 18.69 -21.98
C GLU A 170 -11.76 18.53 -23.49
N GLY A 171 -12.28 17.44 -24.07
CA GLY A 171 -12.32 17.26 -25.52
C GLY A 171 -11.21 16.41 -26.15
N ARG A 172 -10.30 15.82 -25.34
CA ARG A 172 -9.30 14.86 -25.84
C ARG A 172 -9.72 13.43 -25.51
N ALA A 173 -9.94 12.64 -26.57
CA ALA A 173 -10.18 11.22 -26.44
C ALA A 173 -8.93 10.52 -25.87
N ALA A 174 -9.13 9.48 -25.05
CA ALA A 174 -8.04 8.64 -24.57
C ALA A 174 -7.23 8.06 -25.75
N GLU A 175 -5.93 7.84 -25.55
CA GLU A 175 -5.11 7.18 -26.57
C GLU A 175 -5.68 5.78 -26.89
N PRO A 176 -5.71 5.39 -28.18
CA PRO A 176 -6.33 4.13 -28.59
C PRO A 176 -5.60 2.95 -27.94
N GLU A 177 -6.38 2.02 -27.38
CA GLU A 177 -5.83 0.78 -26.82
C GLU A 177 -5.08 0.00 -27.90
N ALA A 178 -3.79 -0.25 -27.68
CA ALA A 178 -3.09 -1.29 -28.42
C ALA A 178 -3.71 -2.62 -28.00
N PHE A 179 -4.56 -3.17 -28.85
CA PHE A 179 -5.10 -4.52 -28.70
C PHE A 179 -3.95 -5.51 -28.87
N GLU A 180 -3.42 -6.05 -27.77
CA GLU A 180 -2.61 -7.26 -27.82
C GLU A 180 -3.55 -8.48 -27.79
N PRO A 181 -3.54 -9.34 -28.83
CA PRO A 181 -4.44 -10.48 -28.99
C PRO A 181 -4.18 -11.62 -27.99
#